data_AF-A0A9D9YDW3-F1
#
_entry.id   AF-A0A9D9YDW3-F1
#
_cell.length_a   1.000
_cell.length_b   1.000
_cell.length_c   1.000
_cell.angle_alpha   90.00
_cell.angle_beta   90.00
_cell.angle_gamma   90.00
#
_symmetry.space_group_name_H-M   'P 1'
#
loop_
_entity.id
_entity.type
_entity.pdbx_description
1 polymer ?
#
loop_
_entity_poly.entity_id
_entity_poly.type
_entity_poly.pdbx_seq_one_letter_code
_entity_poly.pdbx_strand_id
1 'polypeptide(L)'
;MTHHLNTNKQFMVGNGILAFAVIFVVILFVYISMQLSQDKQAKRHYAETYTIELSKGFVGDSLSLFVNDSLIINQQVTREPIRMEVGRFADQSALMIVDNLTEKMSTFDLSEKGGTYTFVKGAVGDIVLEGR
;
A
#
# COMPACT_ATOMS: atom_id res chain seq x y z
N MET A 1 54.24 -49.78 12.44
CA MET A 1 53.84 -48.92 13.57
C MET A 1 52.46 -48.38 13.27
N THR A 2 51.43 -48.99 13.86
CA THR A 2 50.02 -48.69 13.57
C THR A 2 49.60 -47.45 14.36
N HIS A 3 49.47 -46.32 13.67
CA HIS A 3 49.03 -45.07 14.26
C HIS A 3 47.52 -45.15 14.52
N HIS A 4 47.13 -45.47 15.75
CA HIS A 4 45.72 -45.49 16.13
C HIS A 4 45.15 -44.07 16.10
N LEU A 5 44.26 -43.80 15.15
CA LEU A 5 43.48 -42.57 15.18
C LEU A 5 42.61 -42.61 16.43
N ASN A 6 42.67 -41.56 17.25
CA ASN A 6 41.86 -41.43 18.44
C ASN A 6 40.43 -41.08 18.02
N THR A 7 39.70 -42.08 17.54
CA THR A 7 38.33 -42.02 17.03
C THR A 7 37.39 -41.31 18.01
N ASN A 8 37.58 -41.50 19.32
CA ASN A 8 36.83 -40.80 20.36
C ASN A 8 37.03 -39.27 20.30
N LYS A 9 38.26 -38.83 20.06
CA LYS A 9 38.60 -37.40 19.92
C LYS A 9 38.09 -36.80 18.61
N GLN A 10 38.11 -37.56 17.51
CA GLN A 10 37.54 -37.12 16.22
C GLN A 10 36.01 -37.02 16.24
N PHE A 11 35.32 -37.94 16.92
CA PHE A 11 33.86 -37.85 17.08
C PHE A 11 33.45 -36.64 17.93
N MET A 12 34.20 -36.37 18.99
CA MET A 12 33.97 -35.20 19.84
C MET A 12 34.16 -33.89 19.05
N VAL A 13 35.19 -33.81 18.20
CA VAL A 13 35.44 -32.65 17.33
C VAL A 13 34.41 -32.56 16.19
N GLY A 14 34.00 -33.68 15.59
CA GLY A 14 33.02 -33.74 14.52
C GLY A 14 31.63 -33.28 14.96
N ASN A 15 31.18 -33.69 16.15
CA ASN A 15 29.92 -33.20 16.73
C ASN A 15 29.97 -31.70 17.05
N GLY A 16 31.11 -31.19 17.49
CA GLY A 16 31.31 -29.76 17.71
C GLY A 16 31.20 -28.94 16.42
N ILE A 17 31.82 -29.42 15.33
CA ILE A 17 31.74 -28.77 14.02
C ILE A 17 30.31 -28.83 13.46
N LEU A 18 29.63 -29.96 13.62
CA LEU A 18 28.24 -30.12 13.17
C LEU A 18 27.30 -29.17 13.92
N ALA A 19 27.44 -29.08 15.25
CA ALA A 19 26.65 -28.15 16.06
C ALA A 19 26.89 -26.69 15.66
N PHE A 20 28.15 -26.32 15.38
CA PHE A 20 28.49 -24.97 14.92
C PHE A 20 27.87 -24.64 13.56
N ALA A 21 27.90 -25.58 12.61
CA ALA A 21 27.29 -25.42 11.30
C ALA A 21 25.76 -25.21 11.41
N VAL A 22 25.09 -25.98 12.26
CA VAL A 22 23.64 -25.85 12.50
C VAL A 22 23.30 -24.48 13.10
N ILE A 23 24.04 -24.04 14.12
CA ILE A 23 23.84 -22.72 14.74
C ILE A 23 24.02 -21.60 13.70
N PHE A 24 25.06 -21.68 12.87
CA PHE A 24 25.34 -20.67 11.85
C PHE A 24 24.18 -20.55 10.84
N VAL A 25 23.67 -21.67 10.34
CA VAL A 25 22.53 -21.69 9.42
C VAL A 25 21.27 -21.11 10.06
N VAL A 26 21.01 -21.43 11.33
CA VAL A 26 19.85 -20.87 12.08
C VAL A 26 19.97 -19.35 12.23
N ILE A 27 21.15 -18.84 12.60
CA ILE A 27 21.39 -17.39 12.73
C ILE A 27 21.17 -16.69 11.39
N LEU A 28 21.72 -17.24 10.30
CA LEU A 28 21.57 -16.69 8.96
C LEU A 28 20.11 -16.70 8.51
N PHE A 29 19.37 -17.78 8.80
CA PHE A 29 17.94 -17.87 8.51
C PHE A 29 17.12 -16.84 9.31
N VAL A 30 17.36 -16.70 10.61
CA VAL A 30 16.69 -15.71 11.46
C VAL A 30 17.01 -14.30 10.98
N TYR A 31 18.26 -14.01 10.64
CA TYR A 31 18.67 -12.71 10.11
C TYR A 31 17.93 -12.37 8.80
N ILE A 32 17.95 -13.29 7.81
CA ILE A 32 17.25 -13.09 6.54
C ILE A 32 15.73 -12.96 6.76
N SER A 33 15.14 -13.76 7.66
CA SER A 33 13.71 -13.69 8.00
C SER A 33 13.33 -12.35 8.61
N MET A 34 14.17 -11.79 9.50
CA MET A 34 13.95 -10.48 10.10
C MET A 34 14.09 -9.36 9.08
N GLN A 35 15.07 -9.44 8.17
CA GLN A 35 15.26 -8.43 7.12
C GLN A 35 14.14 -8.45 6.07
N LEU A 36 13.70 -9.64 5.65
CA LEU A 36 12.54 -9.81 4.76
C LEU A 36 11.25 -9.20 5.36
N SER A 37 11.12 -9.19 6.68
CA SER A 37 9.96 -8.62 7.38
C SER A 37 10.04 -7.09 7.48
N GLN A 38 11.24 -6.52 7.54
CA GLN A 38 11.44 -5.07 7.53
C GLN A 38 11.22 -4.48 6.14
N ASP A 39 11.68 -5.14 5.08
CA ASP A 39 11.41 -4.72 3.69
C ASP A 39 9.90 -4.71 3.39
N LYS A 40 9.15 -5.65 3.96
CA LYS A 40 7.67 -5.70 3.85
C LYS A 40 6.95 -4.62 4.65
N GLN A 41 7.56 -4.07 5.70
CA GLN A 41 6.96 -2.99 6.50
C GLN A 41 7.35 -1.62 5.96
N ALA A 42 8.62 -1.44 5.54
CA ALA A 42 9.09 -0.22 4.89
C ALA A 42 8.39 0.04 3.54
N LYS A 43 8.05 -1.00 2.76
CA LYS A 43 7.24 -0.86 1.54
C LYS A 43 5.76 -0.53 1.77
N ARG A 44 5.22 -0.75 2.98
CA ARG A 44 3.79 -0.53 3.29
C ARG A 44 3.50 0.85 3.89
N HIS A 45 4.52 1.60 4.29
CA HIS A 45 4.36 3.01 4.61
C HIS A 45 4.42 3.80 3.31
N TYR A 46 3.29 3.86 2.62
CA TYR A 46 3.10 4.82 1.55
C TYR A 46 3.05 6.21 2.21
N ALA A 47 4.14 6.96 2.09
CA ALA A 47 4.23 8.32 2.62
C ALA A 47 3.48 9.31 1.72
N GLU A 48 3.03 8.87 0.54
CA GLU A 48 2.36 9.71 -0.42
C GLU A 48 0.88 9.94 -0.05
N THR A 49 0.39 11.14 -0.34
CA THR A 49 -1.00 11.54 -0.13
C THR A 49 -1.65 11.86 -1.47
N TYR A 50 -2.93 11.53 -1.59
CA TYR A 50 -3.81 11.97 -2.66
C TYR A 50 -4.60 13.18 -2.20
N THR A 51 -4.43 14.31 -2.89
CA THR A 51 -5.27 15.48 -2.66
C THR A 51 -6.37 15.46 -3.72
N ILE A 52 -7.61 15.22 -3.32
CA ILE A 52 -8.76 15.16 -4.21
C ILE A 52 -9.54 16.46 -4.09
N GLU A 53 -9.75 17.15 -5.20
CA GLU A 53 -10.50 18.39 -5.30
C GLU A 53 -11.69 18.23 -6.25
N LEU A 54 -12.90 18.46 -5.74
CA LEU A 54 -14.10 18.62 -6.55
C LEU A 54 -14.32 20.12 -6.76
N SER A 55 -13.96 20.63 -7.94
CA SER A 55 -13.84 22.07 -8.18
C SER A 55 -15.13 22.73 -8.67
N LYS A 56 -15.91 22.05 -9.51
CA LYS A 56 -17.11 22.62 -10.13
C LYS A 56 -18.14 21.59 -10.56
N GLY A 57 -19.41 21.92 -10.35
CA GLY A 57 -20.57 21.27 -11.00
C GLY A 57 -21.22 20.15 -10.19
N PHE A 58 -20.82 19.99 -8.94
CA PHE A 58 -21.29 19.01 -7.96
C PHE A 58 -22.23 19.60 -6.91
N VAL A 59 -22.36 20.94 -6.78
CA VAL A 59 -23.29 21.56 -5.80
C VAL A 59 -24.70 21.01 -5.94
N GLY A 60 -25.24 20.49 -4.84
CA GLY A 60 -26.56 19.88 -4.76
C GLY A 60 -26.55 18.35 -4.89
N ASP A 61 -25.49 17.77 -5.46
CA ASP A 61 -25.36 16.32 -5.62
C ASP A 61 -25.07 15.64 -4.29
N SER A 62 -25.64 14.45 -4.10
CA SER A 62 -25.26 13.55 -3.02
C SER A 62 -24.22 12.57 -3.54
N LEU A 63 -22.98 12.70 -3.08
CA LEU A 63 -21.86 11.93 -3.60
C LEU A 63 -21.24 11.05 -2.51
N SER A 64 -20.83 9.85 -2.92
CA SER A 64 -19.94 8.99 -2.16
C SER A 64 -18.60 8.85 -2.88
N LEU A 65 -17.48 9.19 -2.22
CA LEU A 65 -16.14 8.96 -2.77
C LEU A 65 -15.52 7.75 -2.08
N PHE A 66 -15.02 6.83 -2.90
CA PHE A 66 -14.26 5.67 -2.45
C PHE A 66 -12.86 5.74 -3.01
N VAL A 67 -11.86 5.42 -2.20
CA VAL A 67 -10.56 5.03 -2.72
C VAL A 67 -10.48 3.52 -2.56
N ASN A 68 -10.33 2.81 -3.68
CA ASN A 68 -10.48 1.37 -3.76
C ASN A 68 -11.83 0.91 -3.17
N ASP A 69 -11.81 0.29 -1.99
CA ASP A 69 -12.96 -0.22 -1.24
C ASP A 69 -13.34 0.66 -0.04
N SER A 70 -12.51 1.64 0.30
CA SER A 70 -12.68 2.48 1.47
C SER A 70 -13.50 3.73 1.16
N LEU A 71 -14.63 3.89 1.85
CA LEU A 71 -15.45 5.10 1.78
C LEU A 71 -14.72 6.26 2.48
N ILE A 72 -14.44 7.32 1.74
CA ILE A 72 -13.77 8.52 2.23
C ILE A 72 -14.79 9.57 2.66
N ILE A 73 -15.82 9.80 1.84
CA ILE A 73 -16.85 10.78 2.10
C ILE A 73 -18.19 10.29 1.58
N ASN A 74 -19.26 10.57 2.31
CA ASN A 74 -20.64 10.41 1.84
C ASN A 74 -21.42 11.62 2.33
N GLN A 75 -21.67 12.57 1.44
CA GLN A 75 -22.38 13.78 1.79
C GLN A 75 -23.04 14.44 0.59
N GLN A 76 -24.02 15.29 0.86
CA GLN A 76 -24.50 16.26 -0.11
C GLN A 76 -23.52 17.42 -0.22
N VAL A 77 -23.10 17.75 -1.44
CA VAL A 77 -22.20 18.86 -1.72
C VAL A 77 -22.97 20.16 -1.59
N THR A 78 -22.66 20.94 -0.55
CA THR A 78 -23.30 22.25 -0.31
C THR A 78 -22.45 23.43 -0.76
N ARG A 79 -21.13 23.23 -0.91
CA ARG A 79 -20.16 24.25 -1.29
C ARG A 79 -19.03 23.64 -2.11
N GLU A 80 -18.46 24.45 -2.99
CA GLU A 80 -17.30 24.12 -3.83
C GLU A 80 -16.21 25.20 -3.65
N PRO A 81 -14.92 24.84 -3.80
CA PRO A 81 -14.42 23.48 -4.01
C PRO A 81 -14.44 22.66 -2.72
N ILE A 82 -14.62 21.34 -2.83
CA ILE A 82 -14.34 20.40 -1.73
C ILE A 82 -12.95 19.85 -1.93
N ARG A 83 -12.09 20.00 -0.91
CA ARG A 83 -10.75 19.42 -0.87
C ARG A 83 -10.65 18.39 0.24
N MET A 84 -10.03 17.27 -0.06
CA MET A 84 -9.73 16.22 0.92
C MET A 84 -8.37 15.61 0.65
N GLU A 85 -7.71 15.19 1.72
CA GLU A 85 -6.43 14.50 1.68
C GLU A 85 -6.63 13.06 2.15
N VAL A 86 -6.18 12.11 1.33
CA VAL A 86 -6.28 10.68 1.60
C VAL A 86 -4.88 10.10 1.52
N GLY A 87 -4.38 9.53 2.62
CA GLY A 87 -3.10 8.82 2.61
C GLY A 87 -3.18 7.62 1.67
N ARG A 88 -2.10 7.37 0.92
CA ARG A 88 -2.01 6.18 0.08
C ARG A 88 -1.92 4.93 0.98
N PHE A 89 -2.55 3.84 0.56
CA PHE A 89 -2.59 2.58 1.32
C PHE A 89 -2.38 1.34 0.45
N ALA A 90 -2.20 1.49 -0.86
CA ALA A 90 -1.96 0.41 -1.79
C ALA A 90 -1.05 0.85 -2.95
N ASP A 91 -0.36 -0.13 -3.57
CA ASP A 91 0.50 0.10 -4.74
C ASP A 91 -0.30 0.76 -5.86
N GLN A 92 -1.43 0.16 -6.21
CA GLN A 92 -2.41 0.71 -7.15
C GLN A 92 -3.63 1.19 -6.38
N SER A 93 -4.05 2.43 -6.62
CA SER A 93 -5.25 3.00 -6.02
C SER A 93 -6.15 3.56 -7.11
N ALA A 94 -7.46 3.41 -6.96
CA ALA A 94 -8.46 3.99 -7.84
C ALA A 94 -9.44 4.83 -7.02
N LEU A 95 -9.75 6.03 -7.50
CA LEU A 95 -10.83 6.85 -6.96
C LEU A 95 -12.13 6.48 -7.66
N MET A 96 -13.17 6.19 -6.92
CA MET A 96 -14.54 6.03 -7.42
C MET A 96 -15.41 7.14 -6.85
N ILE A 97 -16.08 7.88 -7.74
CA ILE A 97 -17.07 8.90 -7.38
C ILE A 97 -18.43 8.33 -7.77
N VAL A 98 -19.32 8.17 -6.79
CA VAL A 98 -20.66 7.63 -6.97
C VAL A 98 -21.68 8.70 -6.65
N ASP A 99 -22.59 8.96 -7.58
CA ASP A 99 -23.77 9.77 -7.34
C ASP A 99 -24.84 8.89 -6.67
N ASN A 100 -25.19 9.22 -5.43
CA ASN A 100 -26.07 8.39 -4.60
C ASN A 100 -27.54 8.40 -5.09
N LEU A 101 -27.93 9.37 -5.91
CA LEU A 101 -29.31 9.48 -6.43
C LEU A 101 -29.47 8.73 -7.74
N THR A 102 -28.47 8.81 -8.61
CA THR A 102 -28.51 8.21 -9.96
C THR A 102 -27.77 6.87 -10.03
N GLU A 103 -27.04 6.50 -8.98
CA GLU A 103 -26.13 5.34 -8.91
C GLU A 103 -25.04 5.36 -9.99
N LYS A 104 -24.82 6.51 -10.65
CA LYS A 104 -23.78 6.66 -11.67
C LYS A 104 -22.42 6.69 -11.00
N MET A 105 -21.51 5.82 -11.46
CA MET A 105 -20.15 5.70 -10.97
C MET A 105 -19.14 6.19 -12.02
N SER A 106 -18.16 6.96 -11.57
CA SER A 106 -16.97 7.33 -12.34
C SER A 106 -15.72 6.85 -11.60
N THR A 107 -14.81 6.18 -12.31
CA THR A 107 -13.57 5.62 -11.73
C THR A 107 -12.33 6.25 -12.38
N PHE A 108 -11.31 6.54 -11.58
CA PHE A 108 -10.07 7.17 -12.01
C PHE A 108 -8.86 6.52 -11.35
N ASP A 109 -7.84 6.19 -12.13
CA ASP A 109 -6.59 5.62 -11.62
C ASP A 109 -5.73 6.67 -10.93
N LEU A 110 -5.38 6.41 -9.67
CA LEU A 110 -4.47 7.23 -8.88
C LEU A 110 -3.03 6.75 -9.05
N SER A 111 -2.10 7.71 -9.02
CA SER A 111 -0.68 7.48 -9.29
C SER A 111 -0.01 6.83 -8.09
N GLU A 112 1.02 6.02 -8.34
CA GLU A 112 1.90 5.50 -7.29
C GLU A 112 2.77 6.57 -6.63
N LYS A 113 2.75 7.82 -7.12
CA LYS A 113 3.54 8.92 -6.56
C LYS A 113 2.72 9.89 -5.70
N GLY A 114 1.45 9.56 -5.42
CA GLY A 114 0.50 10.54 -4.88
C GLY A 114 0.11 11.57 -5.94
N GLY A 115 -0.37 12.72 -5.50
CA GLY A 115 -0.63 13.87 -6.36
C GLY A 115 -1.96 14.56 -6.08
N THR A 116 -2.22 15.64 -6.81
CA THR A 116 -3.43 16.46 -6.67
C THR A 116 -4.34 16.22 -7.86
N TYR A 117 -5.54 15.72 -7.61
CA TYR A 117 -6.53 15.36 -8.62
C TYR A 117 -7.69 16.32 -8.55
N THR A 118 -7.88 17.12 -9.59
CA THR A 118 -9.00 18.07 -9.68
C THR A 118 -10.06 17.53 -10.64
N PHE A 119 -11.28 17.42 -10.15
CA PHE A 119 -12.42 16.91 -10.91
C PHE A 119 -13.46 18.01 -11.15
N VAL A 120 -14.05 17.97 -12.34
CA VAL A 120 -15.18 18.80 -12.76
C VAL A 120 -16.32 17.94 -13.29
N LYS A 121 -17.55 18.32 -13.00
CA LYS A 121 -18.74 17.71 -13.60
C LYS A 121 -19.17 18.54 -14.81
N GLY A 122 -19.15 17.91 -15.99
CA GLY A 122 -19.62 18.50 -17.23
C GLY A 122 -21.15 18.62 -17.30
N ALA A 123 -21.66 19.36 -18.28
CA ALA A 123 -23.09 19.62 -18.44
C ALA A 123 -23.96 18.37 -18.67
N VAL A 124 -23.35 17.26 -19.11
CA VAL A 124 -24.01 15.96 -19.35
C VAL A 124 -23.98 15.07 -18.09
N GLY A 125 -23.44 15.58 -16.98
CA GLY A 125 -23.26 14.83 -15.74
C GLY A 125 -22.10 13.84 -15.79
N ASP A 126 -21.17 14.00 -16.73
CA ASP A 126 -19.93 13.24 -16.80
C ASP A 126 -18.86 13.93 -15.94
N ILE A 127 -18.16 13.15 -15.13
CA ILE A 127 -17.06 13.64 -14.29
C ILE A 127 -15.76 13.48 -15.07
N VAL A 128 -14.96 14.56 -15.14
CA VAL A 128 -13.70 14.60 -15.88
C VAL A 128 -12.57 15.04 -14.94
N LEU A 129 -11.41 14.42 -15.08
CA LEU A 129 -10.17 14.85 -14.44
C LEU A 129 -9.59 16.04 -15.21
N GLU A 130 -9.53 17.21 -14.58
CA GLU A 130 -9.03 18.46 -15.18
C GLU A 130 -7.52 18.67 -14.91
N GLY A 131 -7.00 18.18 -13.79
CA GLY A 131 -5.59 18.33 -13.42
C GLY A 131 -5.06 17.16 -12.57
N ARG A 132 -3.75 16.87 -12.72
CA ARG A 132 -2.99 15.83 -12.02
C ARG A 132 -1.65 16.37 -11.54
#